data_AF-A0A2H0WU86-F1
#
_entry.id   AF-A0A2H0WU86-F1
#
_cell.length_a   1.000
_cell.length_b   1.000
_cell.length_c   1.000
_cell.angle_alpha   90.00
_cell.angle_beta   90.00
_cell.angle_gamma   90.00
#
_symmetry.space_group_name_H-M   'P 1'
#
loop_
_entity.id
_entity.type
_entity.pdbx_description
1 polymer ?
#
loop_
_entity_poly.entity_id
_entity_poly.type
_entity_poly.pdbx_seq_one_letter_code
_entity_poly.pdbx_strand_id
1 'polypeptide(L)' 'MSLYVFIIASLVYIMMIHFAIAIKNEFNVFLMVGYFLIGGVIGWQLKSYEIGFTLSVVLSLLLW' A
#
# COMPACT_ATOMS: atom_id res chain seq x y z
N MET A 1 8.47 4.16 -11.76
CA MET A 1 7.15 3.49 -11.82
C MET A 1 6.06 4.51 -12.16
N SER A 2 5.11 4.18 -13.05
CA SER A 2 3.99 5.07 -13.38
C SER A 2 2.85 4.95 -12.36
N LEU A 3 1.94 5.92 -12.32
CA LEU A 3 0.78 5.91 -11.43
C LEU A 3 -0.09 4.65 -11.61
N TYR A 4 -0.30 4.22 -12.85
CA TYR A 4 -1.07 3.00 -13.14
C TYR A 4 -0.40 1.75 -12.54
N VAL A 5 0.92 1.63 -12.70
CA VAL A 5 1.67 0.51 -12.13
C VAL A 5 1.65 0.57 -10.60
N PHE A 6 1.73 1.76 -10.00
CA PHE A 6 1.56 1.94 -8.56
C PHE A 6 0.23 1.40 -8.05
N ILE A 7 -0.87 1.79 -8.69
CA ILE A 7 -2.22 1.40 -8.28
C ILE A 7 -2.39 -0.12 -8.40
N ILE A 8 -1.99 -0.70 -9.53
CA ILE A 8 -2.11 -2.15 -9.77
C ILE A 8 -1.24 -2.92 -8.77
N ALA A 9 0.01 -2.51 -8.55
CA ALA A 9 0.90 -3.16 -7.59
C ALA A 9 0.36 -3.07 -6.16
N SER A 10 -0.23 -1.92 -5.78
CA SER A 10 -0.83 -1.72 -4.47
C SER A 10 -2.04 -2.62 -4.26
N LEU A 11 -2.93 -2.73 -5.25
CA LEU A 11 -4.09 -3.63 -5.20
C LEU A 11 -3.65 -5.08 -5.07
N VAL A 12 -2.69 -5.52 -5.89
CA VAL A 12 -2.15 -6.89 -5.83
C VAL A 12 -1.54 -7.17 -4.46
N TYR A 13 -0.73 -6.26 -3.92
CA TYR A 13 -0.12 -6.40 -2.60
C TYR A 13 -1.19 -6.51 -1.49
N ILE A 14 -2.18 -5.61 -1.49
CA ILE A 14 -3.26 -5.59 -0.51
C ILE A 14 -4.06 -6.89 -0.56
N MET A 15 -4.39 -7.39 -1.76
CA MET A 15 -5.07 -8.67 -1.94
C MET A 15 -4.23 -9.84 -1.44
N MET A 16 -2.94 -9.88 -1.79
CA MET A 16 -2.04 -10.94 -1.31
C MET A 16 -1.99 -10.96 0.22
N ILE A 17 -1.79 -9.82 0.87
CA ILE A 17 -1.71 -9.74 2.33
C ILE A 17 -3.05 -10.12 2.98
N HIS A 18 -4.16 -9.61 2.46
CA HIS A 18 -5.49 -9.93 2.98
C HIS A 18 -5.80 -11.43 2.90
N PHE A 19 -5.57 -12.05 1.74
CA PHE A 19 -5.88 -13.47 1.52
C PHE A 19 -4.85 -14.42 2.13
N ALA A 20 -3.55 -14.14 1.98
CA ALA A 20 -2.49 -15.04 2.45
C ALA A 20 -2.38 -15.07 3.97
N ILE A 21 -2.63 -13.94 4.64
CA ILE A 21 -2.46 -13.81 6.09
C ILE A 21 -3.80 -13.96 6.84
N ALA A 22 -4.91 -14.15 6.11
CA ALA A 22 -6.26 -14.30 6.67
C ALA A 22 -6.58 -13.20 7.70
N ILE A 23 -6.29 -11.95 7.36
CA ILE A 23 -6.57 -10.80 8.23
C ILE A 23 -8.07 -10.79 8.53
N LYS A 24 -8.44 -11.18 9.75
CA LYS A 24 -9.84 -11.29 10.18
C LYS A 24 -10.49 -9.94 10.46
N ASN A 25 -9.68 -8.89 10.63
CA ASN A 25 -10.16 -7.56 10.98
C ASN A 25 -10.22 -6.66 9.74
N GLU A 26 -11.44 -6.31 9.32
CA GLU A 26 -11.68 -5.40 8.19
C GLU A 26 -11.06 -4.02 8.42
N PHE A 27 -10.96 -3.57 9.68
CA PHE A 27 -10.34 -2.29 10.02
C PHE A 27 -8.85 -2.24 9.65
N ASN A 28 -8.15 -3.37 9.75
CA ASN A 28 -6.73 -3.43 9.40
C ASN A 28 -6.55 -3.35 7.87
N VAL A 29 -7.48 -3.92 7.11
CA VAL A 29 -7.49 -3.78 5.64
C VAL A 29 -7.75 -2.33 5.25
N PHE A 30 -8.68 -1.65 5.92
CA PHE A 30 -8.94 -0.22 5.72
C PHE A 30 -7.70 0.63 6.01
N LEU A 31 -7.00 0.40 7.14
CA LEU A 31 -5.76 1.08 7.46
C LEU A 31 -4.68 0.82 6.40
N MET A 32 -4.55 -0.42 5.92
CA MET A 32 -3.59 -0.77 4.89
C MET A 32 -3.86 -0.01 3.59
N VAL A 33 -5.11 0.05 3.13
CA VAL A 33 -5.49 0.88 1.97
C VAL A 33 -5.13 2.35 2.22
N GLY A 34 -5.38 2.86 3.43
CA GLY A 34 -4.98 4.21 3.84
C GLY A 34 -3.48 4.47 3.69
N TYR A 35 -2.62 3.54 4.13
CA TYR A 35 -1.17 3.68 3.97
C TYR A 35 -0.73 3.70 2.50
N PHE A 36 -1.39 2.96 1.63
CA PHE A 36 -1.12 3.00 0.18
C PHE A 36 -1.60 4.31 -0.48
N LEU A 37 -2.70 4.89 -0.02
CA LEU A 37 -3.13 6.23 -0.47
C LEU A 37 -2.13 7.31 -0.04
N ILE A 38 -1.70 7.29 1.22
CA ILE A 38 -0.72 8.25 1.75
C ILE A 38 0.62 8.09 1.01
N GLY A 39 1.11 6.87 0.82
CA GLY A 39 2.35 6.65 0.07
C GLY A 39 2.22 7.02 -1.41
N GLY A 40 1.03 6.93 -2.01
CA GLY A 40 0.75 7.46 -3.34
C GLY A 40 0.92 8.98 -3.41
N VAL A 41 0.38 9.71 -2.42
CA VAL A 41 0.56 11.17 -2.29
C VAL A 41 2.01 11.54 -2.06
N ILE A 42 2.72 10.83 -1.17
CA ILE A 42 4.15 11.03 -0.91
C ILE A 42 4.97 10.76 -2.17
N GLY A 43 4.68 9.66 -2.88
CA GLY A 43 5.34 9.30 -4.12
C GLY A 43 5.13 10.34 -5.22
N TRP A 44 3.94 10.94 -5.29
CA TRP A 44 3.66 12.06 -6.18
C TRP A 44 4.49 13.30 -5.83
N GLN A 45 4.52 13.69 -4.55
CA GLN A 45 5.30 14.83 -4.05
C GLN A 45 6.81 14.68 -4.32
N LEU A 46 7.33 13.46 -4.13
CA LEU A 46 8.75 13.13 -4.34
C LEU A 46 9.10 12.83 -5.81
N LYS A 47 8.13 12.92 -6.73
CA LYS A 47 8.27 12.53 -8.14
C LYS A 47 8.76 11.09 -8.34
N SER A 48 8.52 10.22 -7.36
CA SER A 48 8.88 8.80 -7.41
C SER A 48 7.85 7.93 -6.68
N TYR A 49 7.02 7.25 -7.47
CA TYR A 49 6.05 6.28 -6.95
C TYR A 49 6.71 5.00 -6.41
N GLU A 50 7.96 4.70 -6.78
CA GLU A 50 8.73 3.59 -6.19
C GLU A 50 8.99 3.82 -4.70
N ILE A 51 9.39 5.05 -4.35
CA ILE A 51 9.61 5.44 -2.96
C ILE A 51 8.29 5.42 -2.19
N GLY A 52 7.23 5.98 -2.78
CA GLY A 52 5.89 5.96 -2.20
C GLY A 52 5.39 4.54 -1.91
N PHE A 53 5.56 3.63 -2.86
CA PHE A 53 5.15 2.23 -2.73
C PHE A 53 5.94 1.50 -1.65
N THR A 54 7.26 1.69 -1.65
CA THR A 54 8.15 1.08 -0.65
C THR A 54 7.79 1.55 0.76
N LEU A 55 7.52 2.84 0.94
CA LEU A 55 7.07 3.39 2.22
C LEU A 55 5.73 2.80 2.66
N SER A 56 4.75 2.68 1.76
CA SER A 56 3.46 2.04 2.07
C SER A 56 3.61 0.59 2.48
N VAL A 57 4.47 -0.17 1.81
CA VAL A 57 4.77 -1.57 2.18
C VAL A 57 5.37 -1.62 3.57
N VAL A 58 6.39 -0.79 3.87
CA VAL A 58 7.03 -0.75 5.19
C VAL A 58 6.03 -0.37 6.28
N LEU A 59 5.21 0.66 6.06
CA LEU A 59 4.16 1.08 7.00
C LEU A 59 3.11 -0.01 7.22
N SER A 60 2.71 -0.70 6.14
CA SER A 60 1.73 -1.80 6.23
C SER A 60 2.22 -2.98 7.07
N LEU A 61 3.53 -3.24 7.09
CA LEU A 61 4.12 -4.32 7.89
C LEU A 61 4.32 -3.93 9.35
N LEU A 62 4.56 -2.65 9.64
CA LEU A 62 4.79 -2.14 10.99
C LEU A 62 3.49 -1.89 11.76
N LEU A 63 2.42 -1.52 11.07
CA LEU A 63 1.18 -1.00 11.67
C LEU A 63 -0.06 -1.87 11.38
N TRP A 64 0.14 -3.16 11.05
CA TRP A 64 -0.95 -4.13 10.91
C TRP A 64 -1.48 -4.62 12.27
#